data_AF-A0A2K3J5Z7-F1
#
_entry.id   AF-A0A2K3J5Z7-F1
#
_cell.length_a   1.000
_cell.length_b   1.000
_cell.length_c   1.000
_cell.angle_alpha   90.00
_cell.angle_beta   90.00
_cell.angle_gamma   90.00
#
_symmetry.space_group_name_H-M   'P 1'
#
loop_
_entity.id
_entity.type
_entity.pdbx_description
1 polymer ?
#
loop_
_entity_poly.entity_id
_entity_poly.type
_entity_poly.pdbx_seq_one_letter_code
_entity_poly.pdbx_strand_id
1 'polypeptide(L)'
;IYYRGSLIGVKNINLITDKNIKVATKIESVIPVLVTGLVLVFIAEMILLLIFKKITLNTFLKLFAMSIIFLSLFYPWWSLYATNDQPIVEKTTEMFIIPQVMIEQTRYSQATYFELATVPEIFTSFLGGLLIIICSGIFLIGLSFIPNIFYKKRYSTILISASVLFFIIVTLSYIFGMSKLTELSLGSLQGEGVLDVVLPDQTTVYMNANWGLGIGFYLVSLAVLIMIFAGVIDYLKKLKKSSKFF
;
A
#
# COMPACT_ATOMS: atom_id res chain seq x y z
N ILE A 1 9.49 27.07 -1.03
CA ILE A 1 8.08 27.02 -1.48
C ILE A 1 7.21 27.43 -0.29
N TYR A 2 6.36 28.44 -0.48
CA TYR A 2 5.55 29.02 0.60
C TYR A 2 4.05 28.82 0.34
N TYR A 3 3.28 28.61 1.41
CA TYR A 3 1.82 28.63 1.37
C TYR A 3 1.31 29.38 2.58
N ARG A 4 0.46 30.39 2.37
CA ARG A 4 -0.05 31.29 3.42
C ARG A 4 1.04 31.84 4.36
N GLY A 5 2.21 32.17 3.81
CA GLY A 5 3.33 32.75 4.54
C GLY A 5 4.22 31.75 5.30
N SER A 6 3.89 30.46 5.34
CA SER A 6 4.73 29.42 5.96
C SER A 6 5.53 28.64 4.92
N LEU A 7 6.77 28.26 5.28
CA LEU A 7 7.65 27.45 4.43
C LEU A 7 7.13 25.99 4.43
N ILE A 8 6.54 25.57 3.30
CA ILE A 8 5.94 24.24 3.13
C ILE A 8 6.83 23.25 2.39
N GLY A 9 8.02 23.66 1.96
CA GLY A 9 8.99 22.77 1.33
C GLY A 9 10.15 23.53 0.69
N VAL A 10 11.31 22.91 0.68
CA VAL A 10 12.53 23.41 0.01
C VAL A 10 12.98 22.33 -0.98
N LYS A 11 13.25 22.74 -2.22
CA LYS A 11 13.78 21.87 -3.27
C LYS A 11 14.88 22.62 -4.02
N ASN A 12 16.06 22.01 -4.12
CA ASN A 12 17.15 22.54 -4.94
C ASN A 12 16.87 22.21 -6.42
N ILE A 13 16.95 23.22 -7.28
CA ILE A 13 16.67 23.08 -8.72
C ILE A 13 17.89 23.53 -9.50
N ASN A 14 18.45 22.64 -10.31
CA ASN A 14 19.48 22.99 -11.29
C ASN A 14 18.80 23.55 -12.55
N LEU A 15 18.98 24.85 -12.79
CA LEU A 15 18.37 25.61 -13.89
C LEU A 15 19.12 25.44 -15.23
N ILE A 16 19.41 24.19 -15.61
CA ILE A 16 20.20 23.91 -16.83
C ILE A 16 19.29 23.77 -18.06
N THR A 17 18.02 23.39 -17.89
CA THR A 17 17.04 23.15 -18.97
C THR A 17 15.62 23.35 -18.47
N ASP A 18 14.69 23.68 -19.38
CA ASP A 18 13.26 23.70 -19.08
C ASP A 18 12.79 22.30 -18.70
N LYS A 19 12.34 22.15 -17.44
CA LYS A 19 11.84 20.90 -16.89
C LYS A 19 10.58 21.14 -16.08
N ASN A 20 9.57 20.30 -16.28
CA ASN A 20 8.43 20.21 -15.37
C ASN A 20 8.86 19.47 -14.10
N ILE A 21 8.96 20.19 -12.98
CA ILE A 21 9.45 19.64 -11.71
C ILE A 21 8.27 19.37 -10.80
N LYS A 22 8.00 18.08 -10.53
CA LYS A 22 7.09 17.68 -9.45
C LYS A 22 7.74 18.02 -8.11
N VAL A 23 6.99 18.64 -7.20
CA VAL A 23 7.47 18.98 -5.86
C VAL A 23 6.53 18.39 -4.82
N ALA A 24 7.10 17.69 -3.83
CA ALA A 24 6.39 17.27 -2.64
C ALA A 24 6.44 18.40 -1.58
N THR A 25 5.39 18.54 -0.79
CA THR A 25 5.23 19.62 0.19
C THR A 25 4.67 19.08 1.51
N LYS A 26 4.82 19.84 2.60
CA LYS A 26 4.21 19.56 3.92
C LYS A 26 2.69 19.51 3.90
N ILE A 27 2.05 20.03 2.86
CA ILE A 27 0.59 19.96 2.74
C ILE A 27 0.25 18.51 2.43
N GLU A 28 -0.21 17.81 3.46
CA GLU A 28 -0.75 16.47 3.31
C GLU A 28 -1.91 16.48 2.32
N SER A 29 -1.95 15.45 1.46
CA SER A 29 -3.10 15.28 0.57
C SER A 29 -4.32 14.94 1.42
N VAL A 30 -5.42 15.63 1.16
CA VAL A 30 -6.72 15.36 1.80
C VAL A 30 -7.29 14.01 1.32
N ILE A 31 -6.81 13.49 0.17
CA ILE A 31 -7.34 12.28 -0.46
C ILE A 31 -7.14 11.03 0.42
N PRO A 32 -5.92 10.66 0.89
CA PRO A 32 -5.74 9.52 1.79
C PRO A 32 -6.60 9.60 3.06
N VAL A 33 -6.75 10.80 3.65
CA VAL A 33 -7.54 11.02 4.86
C VAL A 33 -9.03 10.77 4.58
N LEU A 34 -9.56 11.33 3.50
CA LEU A 34 -10.96 11.11 3.09
C LEU A 34 -11.23 9.65 2.75
N VAL A 35 -10.33 9.01 2.00
CA VAL A 35 -10.45 7.59 1.66
C VAL A 35 -10.46 6.73 2.91
N THR A 36 -9.54 6.97 3.84
CA THR A 36 -9.48 6.25 5.12
C THR A 36 -10.78 6.43 5.90
N GLY A 37 -11.28 7.66 6.02
CA GLY A 37 -12.56 7.95 6.68
C GLY A 37 -13.73 7.21 6.04
N LEU A 38 -13.84 7.23 4.71
CA LEU A 38 -14.89 6.53 3.96
C LEU A 38 -14.82 5.01 4.15
N VAL A 39 -13.62 4.42 4.11
CA VAL A 39 -13.42 2.99 4.35
C VAL A 39 -13.83 2.61 5.77
N LEU A 40 -13.49 3.42 6.77
CA LEU A 40 -13.90 3.16 8.16
C LEU A 40 -15.41 3.22 8.35
N VAL A 41 -16.08 4.21 7.74
CA VAL A 41 -17.55 4.30 7.75
C VAL A 41 -18.17 3.08 7.08
N PHE A 42 -17.62 2.66 5.93
CA PHE A 42 -18.09 1.46 5.23
C PHE A 42 -17.90 0.19 6.08
N ILE A 43 -16.76 0.03 6.76
CA ILE A 43 -16.53 -1.09 7.68
C ILE A 43 -17.54 -1.06 8.84
N ALA A 44 -17.84 0.11 9.40
CA ALA A 44 -18.84 0.24 10.46
C ALA A 44 -20.25 -0.18 9.99
N GLU A 45 -20.66 0.25 8.79
CA GLU A 45 -21.92 -0.17 8.17
C GLU A 45 -21.96 -1.69 7.98
N MET A 46 -20.86 -2.27 7.49
CA MET A 46 -20.72 -3.71 7.30
C MET A 46 -20.86 -4.51 8.61
N ILE A 47 -20.32 -3.99 9.72
CA ILE A 47 -20.48 -4.59 11.05
C ILE A 47 -21.95 -4.51 11.50
N LEU A 48 -22.61 -3.37 11.34
CA LEU A 48 -24.03 -3.21 11.67
C LEU A 48 -24.89 -4.20 10.88
N LEU A 49 -24.66 -4.32 9.57
CA LEU A 49 -25.38 -5.28 8.72
C LEU A 49 -25.15 -6.73 9.16
N LEU A 50 -23.96 -7.08 9.65
CA LEU A 50 -23.65 -8.39 10.19
C LEU A 50 -24.40 -8.64 11.51
N ILE A 51 -24.41 -7.67 12.44
CA ILE A 51 -25.11 -7.76 13.73
C ILE A 51 -26.62 -7.91 13.51
N PHE A 52 -27.20 -7.13 12.59
CA PHE A 52 -28.60 -7.26 12.19
C PHE A 52 -28.89 -8.49 11.32
N LYS A 53 -27.90 -9.36 11.11
CA LYS A 53 -27.99 -10.60 10.30
C LYS A 53 -28.52 -10.37 8.88
N LYS A 54 -28.34 -9.16 8.34
CA LYS A 54 -28.71 -8.80 6.95
C LYS A 54 -27.73 -9.41 5.94
N ILE A 55 -26.51 -9.69 6.37
CA ILE A 55 -25.47 -10.35 5.56
C ILE A 55 -24.91 -11.59 6.29
N THR A 56 -24.38 -12.53 5.51
CA THR A 56 -23.68 -13.70 6.07
C THR A 56 -22.25 -13.34 6.45
N LEU A 57 -21.67 -14.05 7.43
CA LEU A 57 -20.25 -13.88 7.81
C LEU A 57 -19.31 -13.98 6.60
N ASN A 58 -19.60 -14.87 5.65
CA ASN A 58 -18.80 -15.02 4.45
C ASN A 58 -18.85 -13.79 3.52
N THR A 59 -20.04 -13.22 3.34
CA THR A 59 -20.22 -11.96 2.60
C THR A 59 -19.49 -10.82 3.29
N PHE A 60 -19.59 -10.75 4.63
CA PHE A 60 -18.88 -9.77 5.43
C PHE A 60 -17.36 -9.87 5.24
N LEU A 61 -16.77 -11.07 5.38
CA LEU A 61 -15.32 -11.25 5.26
C LEU A 61 -14.80 -10.85 3.86
N LYS A 62 -15.56 -11.11 2.79
CA LYS A 62 -15.19 -10.72 1.42
C LYS A 62 -15.18 -9.21 1.24
N LEU A 63 -16.24 -8.53 1.71
CA LEU A 63 -16.33 -7.07 1.63
C LEU A 63 -15.32 -6.37 2.55
N PHE A 64 -15.06 -6.96 3.73
CA PHE A 64 -14.04 -6.49 4.65
C PHE A 64 -12.63 -6.61 4.04
N ALA A 65 -12.29 -7.75 3.44
CA ALA A 65 -11.02 -7.92 2.73
C ALA A 65 -10.87 -6.92 1.57
N MET A 66 -11.92 -6.74 0.76
CA MET A 66 -11.93 -5.73 -0.32
C MET A 66 -11.69 -4.32 0.20
N SER A 67 -12.27 -3.97 1.36
CA SER A 67 -12.08 -2.66 2.00
C SER A 67 -10.64 -2.45 2.46
N ILE A 68 -10.03 -3.47 3.06
CA ILE A 68 -8.62 -3.45 3.49
C ILE A 68 -7.69 -3.32 2.28
N ILE A 69 -7.94 -4.04 1.19
CA ILE A 69 -7.15 -3.93 -0.05
C ILE A 69 -7.26 -2.52 -0.60
N PHE A 70 -8.45 -1.93 -0.63
CA PHE A 70 -8.61 -0.56 -1.10
C PHE A 70 -7.83 0.43 -0.23
N LEU A 71 -7.91 0.28 1.09
CA LEU A 71 -7.17 1.10 2.05
C LEU A 71 -5.66 0.99 1.84
N SER A 72 -5.14 -0.22 1.63
CA SER A 72 -3.71 -0.46 1.48
C SER A 72 -3.06 0.30 0.33
N LEU A 73 -3.81 0.72 -0.68
CA LEU A 73 -3.26 1.40 -1.85
C LEU A 73 -2.72 2.80 -1.53
N PHE A 74 -3.25 3.41 -0.47
CA PHE A 74 -2.93 4.77 -0.03
C PHE A 74 -1.91 4.81 1.10
N TYR A 75 -1.54 3.66 1.65
CA TYR A 75 -0.53 3.54 2.69
C TYR A 75 0.81 3.12 2.10
N PRO A 76 1.94 3.42 2.78
CA PRO A 76 3.26 3.03 2.29
C PRO A 76 3.38 1.50 2.30
N TRP A 77 3.86 0.94 1.19
CA TRP A 77 4.13 -0.50 1.05
C TRP A 77 5.56 -0.86 1.44
N TRP A 78 6.45 0.13 1.47
CA TRP A 78 7.80 0.01 2.00
C TRP A 78 8.20 1.35 2.61
N SER A 79 9.01 1.28 3.67
CA SER A 79 9.47 2.46 4.41
C SER A 79 10.90 2.27 4.88
N LEU A 80 11.64 3.37 4.90
CA LEU A 80 12.92 3.53 5.58
C LEU A 80 12.82 4.72 6.52
N TYR A 81 13.29 4.55 7.75
CA TYR A 81 13.40 5.60 8.74
C TYR A 81 14.82 5.62 9.27
N ALA A 82 15.45 6.79 9.20
CA ALA A 82 16.84 6.99 9.58
C ALA A 82 16.97 8.22 10.48
N THR A 83 17.77 8.12 11.52
CA THR A 83 17.97 9.18 12.52
C THR A 83 19.42 9.33 12.92
N ASN A 84 19.79 10.56 13.26
CA ASN A 84 21.00 10.87 14.02
C ASN A 84 20.64 11.93 15.06
N ASP A 85 21.21 11.80 16.27
CA ASP A 85 21.01 12.75 17.37
C ASP A 85 22.02 13.91 17.34
N GLN A 86 23.14 13.76 16.62
CA GLN A 86 24.24 14.72 16.53
C GLN A 86 24.84 14.77 15.11
N PRO A 87 24.36 15.68 14.22
CA PRO A 87 23.26 16.62 14.41
C PRO A 87 21.88 15.93 14.45
N ILE A 88 20.87 16.57 15.07
CA ILE A 88 19.48 16.07 15.08
C ILE A 88 18.95 16.11 13.64
N VAL A 89 18.90 14.95 13.01
CA VAL A 89 18.39 14.77 11.65
C VAL A 89 17.50 13.54 11.59
N GLU A 90 16.35 13.67 10.93
CA GLU A 90 15.47 12.56 10.63
C GLU A 90 15.30 12.48 9.10
N LYS A 91 15.48 11.28 8.53
CA LYS A 91 15.17 11.00 7.14
C LYS A 91 14.16 9.87 7.05
N THR A 92 13.07 10.10 6.34
CA THR A 92 12.04 9.09 6.08
C THR A 92 11.84 8.93 4.60
N THR A 93 11.87 7.70 4.12
CA THR A 93 11.62 7.37 2.73
C THR A 93 10.49 6.37 2.64
N GLU A 94 9.42 6.72 1.93
CA GLU A 94 8.20 5.92 1.84
C GLU A 94 7.85 5.65 0.38
N MET A 95 7.50 4.41 0.06
CA MET A 95 7.05 4.02 -1.27
C MET A 95 5.57 3.67 -1.27
N PHE A 96 4.85 4.27 -2.22
CA PHE A 96 3.40 4.12 -2.38
C PHE A 96 3.05 3.44 -3.71
N ILE A 97 1.93 2.71 -3.72
CA ILE A 97 1.30 2.24 -4.97
C ILE A 97 0.43 3.34 -5.57
N ILE A 98 -0.30 4.09 -4.73
CA ILE A 98 -1.04 5.28 -5.13
C ILE A 98 -0.61 6.46 -4.25
N PRO A 99 0.07 7.48 -4.83
CA PRO A 99 0.61 7.53 -6.19
C PRO A 99 1.83 6.60 -6.35
N GLN A 100 2.18 6.22 -7.59
CA GLN A 100 3.33 5.35 -7.90
C GLN A 100 4.67 6.09 -7.72
N VAL A 101 4.98 6.50 -6.50
CA VAL A 101 6.12 7.36 -6.16
C VAL A 101 6.80 6.90 -4.88
N MET A 102 8.07 7.27 -4.77
CA MET A 102 8.87 7.16 -3.55
C MET A 102 9.17 8.58 -3.06
N ILE A 103 8.74 8.87 -1.84
CA ILE A 103 8.83 10.19 -1.23
C ILE A 103 9.93 10.13 -0.17
N GLU A 104 10.92 10.99 -0.30
CA GLU A 104 11.94 11.22 0.72
C GLU A 104 11.65 12.52 1.45
N GLN A 105 11.69 12.46 2.76
CA GLN A 105 11.56 13.62 3.64
C GLN A 105 12.78 13.65 4.55
N THR A 106 13.51 14.77 4.54
CA THR A 106 14.63 15.00 5.45
C THR A 106 14.32 16.20 6.33
N ARG A 107 14.36 16.03 7.64
CA ARG A 107 14.19 17.09 8.64
C ARG A 107 15.56 17.44 9.20
N TYR A 108 16.01 18.65 8.93
CA TYR A 108 17.32 19.17 9.34
C TYR A 108 17.21 20.64 9.72
N SER A 109 17.79 21.03 10.86
CA SER A 109 17.85 22.42 11.32
C SER A 109 16.50 23.16 11.29
N GLN A 110 15.45 22.53 11.84
CA GLN A 110 14.05 23.03 11.86
C GLN A 110 13.37 23.18 10.47
N ALA A 111 14.07 22.89 9.38
CA ALA A 111 13.52 22.84 8.03
C ALA A 111 13.17 21.40 7.62
N THR A 112 12.22 21.27 6.71
CA THR A 112 11.87 19.97 6.10
C THR A 112 12.03 20.06 4.60
N TYR A 113 12.88 19.19 4.10
CA TYR A 113 13.22 19.04 2.70
C TYR A 113 12.46 17.84 2.17
N PHE A 114 11.79 18.03 1.03
CA PHE A 114 11.04 16.97 0.36
C PHE A 114 11.67 16.72 -0.99
N GLU A 115 12.08 15.48 -1.21
CA GLU A 115 12.62 15.04 -2.47
C GLU A 115 11.77 13.88 -2.98
N LEU A 116 11.40 13.95 -4.26
CA LEU A 116 10.87 12.78 -4.94
C LEU A 116 12.10 11.99 -5.36
N ALA A 117 12.29 10.81 -4.78
CA ALA A 117 13.39 9.95 -5.17
C ALA A 117 13.29 9.70 -6.68
N THR A 118 14.41 9.83 -7.38
CA THR A 118 14.51 9.45 -8.79
C THR A 118 14.48 7.94 -8.89
N VAL A 119 13.28 7.37 -8.81
CA VAL A 119 13.04 5.96 -9.04
C VAL A 119 13.13 5.70 -10.55
N PRO A 120 13.86 4.67 -11.00
CA PRO A 120 13.91 4.31 -12.42
C PRO A 120 12.50 4.15 -13.01
N GLU A 121 12.29 4.65 -14.23
CA GLU A 121 10.98 4.62 -14.89
C GLU A 121 10.43 3.19 -15.07
N ILE A 122 11.34 2.22 -15.24
CA ILE A 122 11.01 0.80 -15.28
C ILE A 122 10.31 0.34 -13.98
N PHE A 123 10.73 0.89 -12.85
CA PHE A 123 10.18 0.53 -11.55
C PHE A 123 8.82 1.22 -11.31
N THR A 124 8.65 2.47 -11.75
CA THR A 124 7.31 3.10 -11.73
C THR A 124 6.32 2.36 -12.64
N SER A 125 6.78 1.88 -13.80
CA SER A 125 5.96 1.04 -14.69
C SER A 125 5.60 -0.30 -14.06
N PHE A 126 6.53 -0.90 -13.33
CA PHE A 126 6.29 -2.10 -12.54
C PHE A 126 5.21 -1.88 -11.47
N LEU A 127 5.28 -0.79 -10.69
CA LEU A 127 4.22 -0.43 -9.73
C LEU A 127 2.87 -0.21 -10.42
N GLY A 128 2.87 0.37 -11.63
CA GLY A 128 1.66 0.49 -12.45
C GLY A 128 1.06 -0.84 -12.88
N GLY A 129 1.90 -1.81 -13.27
CA GLY A 129 1.46 -3.18 -13.52
C GLY A 129 0.82 -3.83 -12.29
N LEU A 130 1.43 -3.66 -11.11
CA LEU A 130 0.85 -4.16 -9.85
C LEU A 130 -0.52 -3.52 -9.59
N LEU A 131 -0.65 -2.21 -9.76
CA LEU A 131 -1.92 -1.51 -9.57
C LEU A 131 -3.02 -2.06 -10.50
N ILE A 132 -2.70 -2.33 -11.77
CA ILE A 132 -3.66 -2.93 -12.72
C ILE A 132 -4.11 -4.32 -12.23
N ILE A 133 -3.19 -5.15 -11.74
CA ILE A 133 -3.52 -6.49 -11.23
C ILE A 133 -4.39 -6.38 -9.97
N ILE A 134 -4.07 -5.46 -9.05
CA ILE A 134 -4.87 -5.18 -7.85
C ILE A 134 -6.28 -4.75 -8.26
N CYS A 135 -6.41 -3.76 -9.14
CA CYS A 135 -7.70 -3.27 -9.63
C CYS A 135 -8.51 -4.39 -10.28
N SER A 136 -7.85 -5.27 -11.05
CA SER A 136 -8.47 -6.46 -11.64
C SER A 136 -8.95 -7.43 -10.56
N GLY A 137 -8.15 -7.66 -9.51
CA GLY A 137 -8.52 -8.49 -8.36
C GLY A 137 -9.74 -7.94 -7.59
N ILE A 138 -9.77 -6.63 -7.33
CA ILE A 138 -10.92 -5.94 -6.72
C ILE A 138 -12.16 -6.08 -7.61
N PHE A 139 -12.00 -5.86 -8.91
CA PHE A 139 -13.09 -5.99 -9.88
C PHE A 139 -13.66 -7.42 -9.91
N LEU A 140 -12.81 -8.45 -9.87
CA LEU A 140 -13.25 -9.85 -9.78
C LEU A 140 -14.02 -10.15 -8.48
N ILE A 141 -13.62 -9.58 -7.35
CA ILE A 141 -14.38 -9.68 -6.09
C ILE A 141 -15.74 -9.01 -6.25
N GLY A 142 -15.78 -7.78 -6.79
CA GLY A 142 -17.02 -7.05 -7.04
C GLY A 142 -17.96 -7.83 -7.95
N LEU A 143 -17.44 -8.34 -9.07
CA LEU A 143 -18.18 -9.21 -9.98
C LEU A 143 -18.66 -10.48 -9.29
N SER A 144 -17.95 -11.04 -8.31
CA SER A 144 -18.36 -12.28 -7.63
C SER A 144 -19.70 -12.17 -6.88
N PHE A 145 -20.18 -10.96 -6.60
CA PHE A 145 -21.49 -10.70 -5.99
C PHE A 145 -22.64 -10.71 -7.00
N ILE A 146 -22.40 -10.40 -8.29
CA ILE A 146 -23.43 -10.34 -9.34
C ILE A 146 -24.00 -11.73 -9.70
N PRO A 147 -23.20 -12.79 -9.89
CA PRO A 147 -23.70 -14.14 -10.13
C PRO A 147 -24.64 -14.60 -9.02
N ASN A 148 -24.46 -14.14 -7.78
CA ASN A 148 -25.36 -14.52 -6.70
C ASN A 148 -26.81 -14.01 -6.90
N ILE A 149 -27.02 -13.05 -7.83
CA ILE A 149 -28.33 -12.52 -8.21
C ILE A 149 -28.87 -13.19 -9.50
N PHE A 150 -28.04 -13.47 -10.52
CA PHE A 150 -28.52 -13.92 -11.85
C PHE A 150 -28.04 -15.32 -12.30
N TYR A 151 -26.98 -15.91 -11.73
CA TYR A 151 -26.38 -17.17 -12.21
C TYR A 151 -26.03 -18.18 -11.09
N LYS A 152 -25.83 -19.46 -11.44
CA LYS A 152 -25.51 -20.51 -10.45
C LYS A 152 -24.25 -20.15 -9.64
N LYS A 153 -24.29 -20.36 -8.30
CA LYS A 153 -23.21 -20.06 -7.31
C LYS A 153 -21.79 -20.55 -7.64
N ARG A 154 -21.62 -21.38 -8.68
CA ARG A 154 -20.32 -21.91 -9.14
C ARG A 154 -19.38 -20.82 -9.65
N TYR A 155 -19.88 -19.85 -10.41
CA TYR A 155 -19.04 -18.79 -10.99
C TYR A 155 -18.45 -17.86 -9.92
N SER A 156 -19.21 -17.56 -8.86
CA SER A 156 -18.74 -16.74 -7.73
C SER A 156 -17.50 -17.34 -7.07
N THR A 157 -17.46 -18.66 -6.87
CA THR A 157 -16.28 -19.33 -6.26
C THR A 157 -15.04 -19.21 -7.15
N ILE A 158 -15.19 -19.40 -8.46
CA ILE A 158 -14.08 -19.29 -9.43
C ILE A 158 -13.52 -17.86 -9.44
N LEU A 159 -14.39 -16.84 -9.47
CA LEU A 159 -13.98 -15.43 -9.48
C LEU A 159 -13.21 -15.04 -8.21
N ILE A 160 -13.65 -15.51 -7.04
CA ILE A 160 -12.95 -15.25 -5.78
C ILE A 160 -11.58 -15.94 -5.77
N SER A 161 -11.50 -17.20 -6.20
CA SER A 161 -10.22 -17.92 -6.29
C SER A 161 -9.25 -17.24 -7.25
N ALA A 162 -9.71 -16.76 -8.40
CA ALA A 162 -8.90 -15.98 -9.34
C ALA A 162 -8.40 -14.67 -8.72
N SER A 163 -9.26 -13.97 -7.97
CA SER A 163 -8.88 -12.75 -7.26
C SER A 163 -7.80 -13.00 -6.19
N VAL A 164 -7.97 -14.05 -5.37
CA VAL A 164 -6.95 -14.47 -4.39
C VAL A 164 -5.62 -14.75 -5.07
N LEU A 165 -5.63 -15.46 -6.21
CA LEU A 165 -4.42 -15.71 -7.00
C LEU A 165 -3.75 -14.41 -7.45
N PHE A 166 -4.52 -13.43 -7.94
CA PHE A 166 -3.98 -12.13 -8.34
C PHE A 166 -3.29 -11.40 -7.18
N PHE A 167 -3.89 -11.40 -6.00
CA PHE A 167 -3.25 -10.74 -4.84
C PHE A 167 -2.02 -11.49 -4.32
N ILE A 168 -1.99 -12.82 -4.43
CA ILE A 168 -0.76 -13.59 -4.15
C ILE A 168 0.34 -13.19 -5.14
N ILE A 169 0.02 -13.12 -6.44
CA ILE A 169 0.96 -12.68 -7.47
C ILE A 169 1.47 -11.27 -7.18
N VAL A 170 0.58 -10.34 -6.79
CA VAL A 170 0.97 -8.97 -6.42
C VAL A 170 1.92 -8.95 -5.24
N THR A 171 1.61 -9.71 -4.19
CA THR A 171 2.42 -9.77 -2.96
C THR A 171 3.81 -10.31 -3.26
N LEU A 172 3.90 -11.42 -4.00
CA LEU A 172 5.17 -12.03 -4.40
C LEU A 172 5.96 -11.14 -5.35
N SER A 173 5.29 -10.56 -6.35
CA SER A 173 5.94 -9.66 -7.32
C SER A 173 6.49 -8.44 -6.61
N TYR A 174 5.75 -7.84 -5.68
CA TYR A 174 6.21 -6.68 -4.90
C TYR A 174 7.44 -7.01 -4.05
N ILE A 175 7.43 -8.14 -3.32
CA ILE A 175 8.60 -8.61 -2.56
C ILE A 175 9.81 -8.74 -3.49
N PHE A 176 9.63 -9.41 -4.62
CA PHE A 176 10.72 -9.64 -5.58
C PHE A 176 11.26 -8.33 -6.17
N GLY A 177 10.37 -7.47 -6.67
CA GLY A 177 10.73 -6.19 -7.28
C GLY A 177 11.42 -5.26 -6.29
N MET A 178 10.88 -5.14 -5.07
CA MET A 178 11.49 -4.33 -4.03
C MET A 178 12.81 -4.93 -3.54
N SER A 179 12.91 -6.25 -3.40
CA SER A 179 14.17 -6.89 -3.01
C SER A 179 15.29 -6.55 -3.98
N LYS A 180 15.01 -6.49 -5.29
CA LYS A 180 16.02 -6.10 -6.28
C LYS A 180 16.37 -4.62 -6.23
N LEU A 181 15.41 -3.75 -5.93
CA LEU A 181 15.66 -2.33 -5.74
C LEU A 181 16.52 -2.07 -4.49
N THR A 182 16.20 -2.74 -3.38
CA THR A 182 16.89 -2.57 -2.11
C THR A 182 18.22 -3.31 -2.06
N GLU A 183 18.39 -4.44 -2.76
CA GLU A 183 19.67 -5.16 -2.85
C GLU A 183 20.78 -4.26 -3.43
N LEU A 184 20.43 -3.41 -4.40
CA LEU A 184 21.37 -2.47 -5.02
C LEU A 184 21.74 -1.27 -4.14
N SER A 185 20.92 -0.94 -3.15
CA SER A 185 21.06 0.30 -2.35
C SER A 185 21.36 0.04 -0.88
N LEU A 186 20.65 -0.90 -0.26
CA LEU A 186 20.67 -1.23 1.17
C LEU A 186 21.18 -2.65 1.43
N GLY A 187 21.36 -3.47 0.39
CA GLY A 187 21.77 -4.88 0.49
C GLY A 187 20.64 -5.86 0.81
N SER A 188 19.54 -5.44 1.46
CA SER A 188 18.41 -6.30 1.81
C SER A 188 17.05 -5.58 1.74
N LEU A 189 15.96 -6.36 1.60
CA LEU A 189 14.58 -5.82 1.59
C LEU A 189 14.16 -5.24 2.95
N GLN A 190 14.60 -5.87 4.03
CA GLN A 190 14.35 -5.47 5.40
C GLN A 190 15.65 -5.55 6.19
N GLY A 191 15.87 -4.61 7.09
CA GLY A 191 17.09 -4.58 7.88
C GLY A 191 17.21 -3.32 8.72
N GLU A 192 18.32 -3.29 9.44
CA GLU A 192 18.79 -2.15 10.19
C GLU A 192 20.29 -1.97 9.89
N GLY A 193 20.77 -0.72 9.94
CA GLY A 193 22.15 -0.43 9.66
C GLY A 193 22.45 1.06 9.72
N VAL A 194 23.74 1.40 9.63
CA VAL A 194 24.18 2.79 9.54
C VAL A 194 24.29 3.17 8.08
N LEU A 195 23.64 4.26 7.69
CA LEU A 195 23.64 4.78 6.32
C LEU A 195 24.34 6.13 6.25
N ASP A 196 25.14 6.30 5.21
CA ASP A 196 25.80 7.57 4.89
C ASP A 196 24.81 8.43 4.10
N VAL A 197 24.26 9.47 4.75
CA VAL A 197 23.26 10.34 4.14
C VAL A 197 23.87 11.71 3.90
N VAL A 198 23.86 12.14 2.63
CA VAL A 198 24.26 13.49 2.25
C VAL A 198 23.10 14.44 2.53
N LEU A 199 23.34 15.41 3.41
CA LEU A 199 22.39 16.46 3.77
C LEU A 199 22.29 17.56 2.68
N PRO A 200 21.25 18.40 2.73
CA PRO A 200 21.11 19.52 1.79
C PRO A 200 22.26 20.53 1.79
N ASP A 201 23.03 20.61 2.89
CA ASP A 201 24.24 21.42 3.02
C ASP A 201 25.52 20.71 2.52
N GLN A 202 25.35 19.56 1.85
CA GLN A 202 26.41 18.69 1.33
C GLN A 202 27.28 18.01 2.40
N THR A 203 26.90 18.09 3.69
CA THR A 203 27.57 17.32 4.73
C THR A 203 27.05 15.89 4.73
N THR A 204 27.96 14.92 4.90
CA THR A 204 27.58 13.51 5.06
C THR A 204 27.43 13.21 6.54
N VAL A 205 26.28 12.66 6.92
CA VAL A 205 25.96 12.26 8.28
C VAL A 205 25.63 10.78 8.31
N TYR A 206 26.25 10.07 9.25
CA TYR A 206 25.96 8.67 9.54
C TYR A 206 24.63 8.59 10.29
N MET A 207 23.65 7.87 9.76
CA MET A 207 22.33 7.75 10.39
C MET A 207 22.02 6.29 10.71
N ASN A 208 21.52 6.03 11.92
CA ASN A 208 20.95 4.74 12.27
C ASN A 208 19.61 4.61 11.54
N ALA A 209 19.54 3.64 10.64
CA ALA A 209 18.40 3.42 9.78
C ALA A 209 17.78 2.04 10.00
N ASN A 210 16.45 1.99 9.90
CA ASN A 210 15.69 0.77 9.75
C ASN A 210 14.85 0.86 8.47
N TRP A 211 14.66 -0.26 7.79
CA TRP A 211 13.85 -0.31 6.59
C TRP A 211 13.13 -1.63 6.45
N GLY A 212 12.00 -1.60 5.76
CA GLY A 212 11.25 -2.80 5.47
C GLY A 212 9.89 -2.56 4.86
N LEU A 213 9.09 -3.62 4.86
CA LEU A 213 7.74 -3.57 4.31
C LEU A 213 6.86 -2.68 5.20
N GLY A 214 6.05 -1.86 4.55
CA GLY A 214 5.17 -0.89 5.19
C GLY A 214 3.78 -1.45 5.46
N ILE A 215 2.97 -0.64 6.14
CA ILE A 215 1.61 -1.02 6.54
C ILE A 215 0.70 -1.39 5.35
N GLY A 216 0.85 -0.74 4.21
CA GLY A 216 0.08 -1.07 3.00
C GLY A 216 0.31 -2.52 2.54
N PHE A 217 1.56 -2.98 2.57
CA PHE A 217 1.88 -4.36 2.21
C PHE A 217 1.26 -5.38 3.19
N TYR A 218 1.35 -5.09 4.49
CA TYR A 218 0.76 -5.95 5.53
C TYR A 218 -0.76 -6.00 5.44
N LEU A 219 -1.41 -4.87 5.10
CA LEU A 219 -2.87 -4.82 4.90
C LEU A 219 -3.32 -5.72 3.74
N VAL A 220 -2.64 -5.68 2.58
CA VAL A 220 -2.95 -6.61 1.47
C VAL A 220 -2.76 -8.05 1.89
N SER A 221 -1.64 -8.36 2.56
CA SER A 221 -1.33 -9.71 3.02
C SER A 221 -2.42 -10.23 3.97
N LEU A 222 -2.86 -9.40 4.92
CA LEU A 222 -3.96 -9.71 5.83
C LEU A 222 -5.27 -9.94 5.07
N ALA A 223 -5.59 -9.11 4.08
CA ALA A 223 -6.80 -9.27 3.28
C ALA A 223 -6.80 -10.58 2.47
N VAL A 224 -5.65 -10.99 1.93
CA VAL A 224 -5.49 -12.30 1.27
C VAL A 224 -5.78 -13.44 2.23
N LEU A 225 -5.22 -13.39 3.45
CA LEU A 225 -5.50 -14.39 4.48
C LEU A 225 -6.99 -14.46 4.85
N ILE A 226 -7.65 -13.31 4.99
CA ILE A 226 -9.10 -13.23 5.26
C ILE A 226 -9.89 -13.88 4.12
N MET A 227 -9.53 -13.61 2.86
CA MET A 227 -10.21 -14.21 1.71
C MET A 227 -10.02 -15.73 1.62
N ILE A 228 -8.80 -16.22 1.89
CA ILE A 228 -8.53 -17.67 1.95
C ILE A 228 -9.41 -18.29 3.04
N PHE A 229 -9.43 -17.70 4.23
CA PHE A 229 -10.25 -18.17 5.34
C PHE A 229 -11.74 -18.19 5.01
N ALA A 230 -12.26 -17.14 4.37
CA ALA A 230 -13.63 -17.08 3.88
C ALA A 230 -13.92 -18.21 2.86
N GLY A 231 -12.98 -18.46 1.95
CA GLY A 231 -13.06 -19.57 0.99
C GLY A 231 -13.10 -20.95 1.65
N VAL A 232 -12.28 -21.18 2.68
CA VAL A 232 -12.27 -22.43 3.46
C VAL A 232 -13.61 -22.64 4.17
N ILE A 233 -14.18 -21.59 4.80
CA ILE A 233 -15.50 -21.66 5.44
C ILE A 233 -16.58 -22.06 4.42
N ASP A 234 -16.56 -21.47 3.23
CA ASP A 234 -17.50 -21.81 2.16
C ASP A 234 -17.38 -23.26 1.71
N TYR A 235 -16.14 -23.77 1.61
CA TYR A 235 -15.87 -25.16 1.24
C TYR A 235 -16.39 -26.14 2.31
N LEU A 236 -16.08 -25.91 3.59
CA LEU A 236 -16.53 -26.76 4.69
C LEU A 236 -18.06 -26.81 4.81
N LYS A 237 -18.75 -25.67 4.59
CA LYS A 237 -20.22 -25.63 4.57
C LYS A 237 -20.82 -26.45 3.43
N LYS A 238 -20.18 -26.47 2.26
CA LYS A 238 -20.62 -27.29 1.11
C LYS A 238 -20.46 -28.78 1.40
N LEU A 239 -19.34 -29.19 2.00
CA LEU A 239 -19.10 -30.59 2.41
C LEU A 239 -20.18 -31.09 3.39
N LYS A 240 -20.47 -30.32 4.44
CA LYS A 240 -21.49 -30.70 5.44
C LYS A 240 -22.89 -30.80 4.84
N LYS A 241 -23.20 -30.00 3.81
CA LYS A 241 -24.49 -30.08 3.09
C LYS A 241 -24.58 -31.32 2.20
N SER A 242 -23.47 -31.72 1.57
CA SER A 242 -23.41 -32.95 0.74
C SER A 242 -23.50 -34.23 1.57
N SER A 243 -22.92 -34.24 2.77
CA SER A 243 -22.98 -35.38 3.69
C SER A 243 -24.36 -35.61 4.33
N LYS A 244 -25.25 -34.61 4.37
CA LYS A 244 -26.63 -34.78 4.85
C LYS A 244 -27.58 -35.36 3.79
N PHE A 245 -27.11 -35.56 2.57
CA PHE A 245 -27.88 -36.10 1.45
C PHE A 245 -27.59 -37.58 1.16
N PHE A 246 -26.64 -38.17 1.89
CA PHE A 246 -26.38 -39.61 1.97
C PHE A 246 -26.77 -40.10 3.36
#